data_AF-A0A3P7IN31-F1
#
_entry.id   AF-A0A3P7IN31-F1
#
_cell.length_a   1.000
_cell.length_b   1.000
_cell.length_c   1.000
_cell.angle_alpha   90.00
_cell.angle_beta   90.00
_cell.angle_gamma   90.00
#
_symmetry.space_group_name_H-M   'P 1'
#
loop_
_entity.id
_entity.type
_entity.pdbx_description
1 polymer ?
#
loop_
_entity_poly.entity_id
_entity_poly.type
_entity_poly.pdbx_seq_one_letter_code
_entity_poly.pdbx_strand_id
1 'polypeptide(L)'
;MEELVWKRDFEGLKNYFASCRESVSEEDLSSLLEVRLRERGLDIARGPDESIEEDVRRHLEFALNICKNGLCVKQTAVQTLQDMFEVSGIGRCERLFGILEENMFQFKQSPLVESSQTPILRMCNDLLKRLSRSAETSFCGRILFFLSRYADFYMFKCFVDIYRWEKSQASI
;
A
#
# COMPACT_ATOMS: atom_id res chain seq x y z
N MET A 1 -7.11 -6.67 -20.63
CA MET A 1 -6.66 -5.89 -19.46
C MET A 1 -5.69 -6.68 -18.57
N GLU A 2 -6.03 -7.92 -18.16
CA GLU A 2 -5.16 -8.75 -17.31
C GLU A 2 -3.71 -8.88 -17.82
N GLU A 3 -3.51 -9.24 -19.10
CA GLU A 3 -2.15 -9.34 -19.66
C GLU A 3 -1.36 -8.02 -19.62
N LEU A 4 -2.04 -6.88 -19.77
CA LEU A 4 -1.41 -5.56 -19.76
C LEU A 4 -0.95 -5.19 -18.35
N VAL A 5 -1.78 -5.49 -17.35
CA VAL A 5 -1.44 -5.34 -15.92
C VAL A 5 -0.30 -6.27 -15.54
N TRP A 6 -0.31 -7.51 -16.05
CA TRP A 6 0.76 -8.48 -15.85
C TRP A 6 2.09 -8.01 -16.45
N LYS A 7 2.08 -7.56 -17.71
CA LYS A 7 3.25 -7.05 -18.44
C LYS A 7 3.71 -5.67 -17.96
N ARG A 8 2.97 -5.00 -17.06
CA ARG A 8 3.18 -3.60 -16.67
C ARG A 8 3.17 -2.65 -17.88
N ASP A 9 2.34 -2.97 -18.88
CA ASP A 9 2.23 -2.19 -20.11
C ASP A 9 1.25 -1.03 -19.93
N PHE A 10 1.81 0.11 -19.57
CA PHE A 10 1.07 1.34 -19.33
C PHE A 10 0.49 1.94 -20.60
N GLU A 11 1.21 1.87 -21.72
CA GLU A 11 0.79 2.44 -23.00
C GLU A 11 -0.30 1.58 -23.64
N GLY A 12 -0.17 0.27 -23.54
CA GLY A 12 -1.24 -0.67 -23.87
C GLY A 12 -2.49 -0.45 -23.04
N LEU A 13 -2.38 -0.14 -21.74
CA LEU A 13 -3.53 0.23 -20.90
C LEU A 13 -4.20 1.52 -21.36
N LYS A 14 -3.42 2.57 -21.67
CA LYS A 14 -3.97 3.83 -22.22
C LYS A 14 -4.71 3.60 -23.53
N ASN A 15 -4.12 2.83 -24.45
CA ASN A 15 -4.73 2.48 -25.73
C ASN A 15 -6.01 1.65 -25.53
N TYR A 16 -5.99 0.71 -24.58
CA TYR A 16 -7.18 -0.07 -24.21
C TYR A 16 -8.32 0.83 -23.70
N PHE A 17 -8.03 1.73 -22.76
CA PHE A 17 -9.01 2.69 -22.23
C PHE A 17 -9.56 3.60 -23.35
N ALA A 18 -8.69 4.07 -24.25
CA ALA A 18 -9.11 4.88 -25.40
C ALA A 18 -10.03 4.10 -26.35
N SER A 19 -9.76 2.81 -26.59
CA SER A 19 -10.59 1.96 -27.46
C SER A 19 -11.94 1.58 -26.85
N CYS A 20 -12.03 1.48 -25.51
CA CYS A 20 -13.26 1.04 -24.84
C CYS A 20 -14.23 2.18 -24.49
N ARG A 21 -13.81 3.45 -24.65
CA ARG A 21 -14.61 4.66 -24.34
C ARG A 21 -15.98 4.71 -25.01
N GLU A 22 -16.17 4.01 -26.13
CA GLU A 22 -17.43 3.99 -26.88
C GLU A 22 -18.46 2.98 -26.34
N SER A 23 -18.06 2.07 -25.44
CA SER A 23 -18.87 0.90 -25.05
C SER A 23 -19.07 0.70 -23.55
N VAL A 24 -18.19 1.27 -22.71
CA VAL A 24 -18.17 1.08 -21.26
C VAL A 24 -17.88 2.42 -20.58
N SER A 25 -18.50 2.68 -19.42
CA SER A 25 -18.24 3.91 -18.67
C SER A 25 -16.79 3.97 -18.16
N GLU A 26 -16.23 5.17 -18.02
CA GLU A 26 -14.86 5.35 -17.51
C GLU A 26 -14.73 4.90 -16.04
N GLU A 27 -15.80 5.02 -15.26
CA GLU A 27 -15.85 4.55 -13.86
C GLU A 27 -15.78 3.02 -13.80
N ASP A 28 -16.50 2.31 -14.66
CA ASP A 28 -16.45 0.84 -14.72
C ASP A 28 -15.06 0.36 -15.15
N LEU A 29 -14.42 1.01 -16.14
CA LEU A 29 -13.05 0.67 -16.56
C LEU A 29 -12.02 0.92 -15.44
N SER A 30 -12.17 2.02 -14.72
CA SER A 30 -11.31 2.37 -13.59
C SER A 30 -11.45 1.35 -12.47
N SER A 31 -12.67 1.00 -12.08
CA SER A 31 -12.93 0.00 -11.03
C SER A 31 -12.42 -1.39 -11.42
N LEU A 32 -12.56 -1.81 -12.68
CA LEU A 32 -11.98 -3.06 -13.17
C LEU A 32 -10.45 -3.04 -13.08
N LEU A 33 -9.81 -1.93 -13.47
CA LEU A 33 -8.36 -1.79 -13.36
C LEU A 33 -7.88 -1.87 -11.90
N GLU A 34 -8.63 -1.28 -10.97
CA GLU A 34 -8.34 -1.38 -9.53
C GLU A 34 -8.37 -2.80 -9.03
N VAL A 35 -9.43 -3.56 -9.38
CA VAL A 35 -9.53 -4.98 -9.01
C VAL A 35 -8.32 -5.74 -9.56
N ARG A 36 -7.92 -5.51 -10.82
CA ARG A 36 -6.79 -6.22 -11.43
C ARG A 36 -5.44 -5.85 -10.83
N LEU A 37 -5.25 -4.59 -10.44
CA LEU A 37 -4.04 -4.18 -9.74
C LEU A 37 -3.94 -4.87 -8.38
N ARG A 38 -5.03 -4.90 -7.62
CA ARG A 38 -5.08 -5.54 -6.30
C ARG A 38 -4.88 -7.05 -6.36
N GLU A 39 -5.54 -7.73 -7.30
CA GLU A 39 -5.34 -9.17 -7.55
C GLU A 39 -3.87 -9.49 -7.83
N ARG A 40 -3.24 -8.73 -8.73
CA ARG A 40 -1.81 -8.91 -9.03
C ARG A 40 -0.91 -8.63 -7.82
N GLY A 41 -1.25 -7.62 -7.00
CA GLY A 41 -0.54 -7.38 -5.74
C GLY A 41 -0.61 -8.57 -4.80
N LEU A 42 -1.79 -9.19 -4.66
CA LEU A 42 -1.95 -10.40 -3.85
C LEU A 42 -1.16 -11.60 -4.38
N ASP A 43 -1.12 -11.79 -5.70
CA ASP A 43 -0.32 -12.85 -6.32
C ASP A 43 1.17 -12.65 -6.04
N ILE A 44 1.66 -11.41 -6.13
CA ILE A 44 3.04 -11.07 -5.75
C ILE A 44 3.29 -11.38 -4.28
N ALA A 45 2.38 -10.98 -3.37
CA ALA A 45 2.53 -11.23 -1.94
C ALA A 45 2.57 -12.73 -1.58
N ARG A 46 1.94 -13.58 -2.38
CA ARG A 46 1.95 -15.05 -2.26
C ARG A 46 3.14 -15.70 -2.97
N GLY A 47 3.89 -14.94 -3.76
CA GLY A 47 5.08 -15.37 -4.48
C GLY A 47 6.29 -15.69 -3.58
N PRO A 48 7.44 -15.99 -4.19
CA PRO A 48 8.66 -16.38 -3.48
C PRO A 48 9.30 -15.20 -2.73
N ASP A 49 9.83 -15.47 -1.53
CA ASP A 49 10.45 -14.46 -0.65
C ASP A 49 11.71 -13.82 -1.23
N GLU A 50 12.37 -14.46 -2.20
CA GLU A 50 13.63 -14.00 -2.78
C GLU A 50 13.43 -12.80 -3.71
N SER A 51 12.34 -12.78 -4.48
CA SER A 51 12.03 -11.71 -5.44
C SER A 51 10.98 -10.72 -4.94
N ILE A 52 10.38 -10.99 -3.78
CA ILE A 52 9.22 -10.24 -3.27
C ILE A 52 9.49 -8.73 -3.22
N GLU A 53 10.65 -8.30 -2.74
CA GLU A 53 10.96 -6.87 -2.60
C GLU A 53 11.05 -6.17 -3.96
N GLU A 54 11.70 -6.80 -4.94
CA GLU A 54 11.77 -6.26 -6.30
C GLU A 54 10.39 -6.23 -6.96
N ASP A 55 9.61 -7.28 -6.79
CA ASP A 55 8.30 -7.41 -7.41
C ASP A 55 7.30 -6.42 -6.82
N VAL A 56 7.29 -6.24 -5.49
CA VAL A 56 6.50 -5.20 -4.81
C VAL A 56 6.93 -3.82 -5.27
N ARG A 57 8.24 -3.54 -5.34
CA ARG A 57 8.73 -2.22 -5.77
C ARG A 57 8.27 -1.89 -7.19
N ARG A 58 8.47 -2.82 -8.14
CA ARG A 58 8.03 -2.65 -9.53
C ARG A 58 6.50 -2.55 -9.65
N HIS A 59 5.76 -3.27 -8.82
CA HIS A 59 4.29 -3.21 -8.82
C HIS A 59 3.77 -1.90 -8.25
N LEU A 60 4.35 -1.42 -7.15
CA LEU A 60 4.00 -0.16 -6.51
C LEU A 60 4.31 1.03 -7.42
N GLU A 61 5.48 1.06 -8.07
CA GLU A 61 5.83 2.10 -9.05
C GLU A 61 4.83 2.15 -10.20
N PHE A 62 4.43 0.98 -10.72
CA PHE A 62 3.44 0.88 -11.78
C PHE A 62 2.06 1.38 -11.31
N ALA A 63 1.59 0.95 -10.15
CA ALA A 63 0.32 1.39 -9.58
C ALA A 63 0.32 2.91 -9.30
N LEU A 64 1.40 3.45 -8.75
CA LEU A 64 1.58 4.89 -8.55
C LEU A 64 1.54 5.66 -9.87
N ASN A 65 2.17 5.15 -10.93
CA ASN A 65 2.11 5.78 -12.25
C ASN A 65 0.68 5.80 -12.80
N ILE A 66 -0.08 4.71 -12.65
CA ILE A 66 -1.50 4.64 -13.04
C ILE A 66 -2.34 5.65 -12.26
N CYS A 67 -2.20 5.69 -10.92
CA CYS A 67 -2.89 6.65 -10.07
C CYS A 67 -2.58 8.11 -10.44
N LYS A 68 -1.31 8.43 -10.73
CA LYS A 68 -0.88 9.78 -11.12
C LYS A 68 -1.47 10.23 -12.46
N ASN A 69 -1.71 9.28 -13.37
CA ASN A 69 -2.31 9.56 -14.68
C ASN A 69 -3.85 9.53 -14.64
N GLY A 70 -4.48 9.31 -13.49
CA GLY A 70 -5.94 9.36 -13.33
C GLY A 70 -6.70 8.19 -13.95
N LEU A 71 -6.01 7.07 -14.24
CA LEU A 71 -6.63 5.85 -14.78
C LEU A 71 -7.38 5.03 -13.72
N CYS A 72 -7.11 5.30 -12.44
CA CYS A 72 -7.80 4.71 -11.30
C CYS A 72 -7.80 5.68 -10.12
N VAL A 73 -8.51 5.34 -9.04
CA VAL A 73 -8.54 6.14 -7.83
C VAL A 73 -7.13 6.24 -7.22
N LYS A 74 -6.83 7.40 -6.66
CA LYS A 74 -5.52 7.76 -6.11
C LYS A 74 -5.07 6.88 -4.94
N GLN A 75 -6.02 6.28 -4.22
CA GLN A 75 -5.76 5.39 -3.09
C GLN A 75 -5.35 3.96 -3.49
N THR A 76 -5.56 3.55 -4.74
CA THR A 76 -5.42 2.16 -5.19
C THR A 76 -4.02 1.60 -4.98
N ALA A 77 -2.98 2.39 -5.24
CA ALA A 77 -1.60 1.97 -5.01
C ALA A 77 -1.33 1.64 -3.52
N VAL A 78 -1.89 2.44 -2.61
CA VAL A 78 -1.74 2.24 -1.16
C VAL A 78 -2.60 1.10 -0.66
N GLN A 79 -3.82 0.95 -1.17
CA GLN A 79 -4.71 -0.17 -0.83
C GLN A 79 -4.11 -1.51 -1.28
N THR A 80 -3.55 -1.55 -2.48
CA THR A 80 -2.87 -2.76 -2.97
C THR A 80 -1.73 -3.15 -2.05
N LEU A 81 -0.92 -2.17 -1.62
CA LEU A 81 0.15 -2.40 -0.67
C LEU A 81 -0.41 -2.90 0.68
N GLN A 82 -1.48 -2.29 1.20
CA GLN A 82 -2.16 -2.72 2.43
C GLN A 82 -2.59 -4.19 2.35
N ASP A 83 -3.23 -4.61 1.26
CA ASP A 83 -3.65 -6.00 1.06
C ASP A 83 -2.46 -6.97 1.11
N MET A 84 -1.32 -6.57 0.51
CA MET A 84 -0.09 -7.37 0.54
C MET A 84 0.45 -7.52 1.96
N PHE A 85 0.38 -6.47 2.80
CA PHE A 85 0.77 -6.53 4.20
C PHE A 85 -0.14 -7.45 5.02
N GLU A 86 -1.45 -7.44 4.77
CA GLU A 86 -2.42 -8.27 5.49
C GLU A 86 -2.19 -9.77 5.27
N VAL A 87 -1.84 -10.18 4.05
CA VAL A 87 -1.58 -11.60 3.72
C VAL A 87 -0.14 -12.05 3.99
N SER A 88 0.78 -11.12 4.26
CA SER A 88 2.19 -11.41 4.49
C SER A 88 2.49 -11.70 5.97
N GLY A 89 3.45 -12.58 6.25
CA GLY A 89 3.98 -12.78 7.61
C GLY A 89 4.82 -11.59 8.11
N ILE A 90 5.01 -11.47 9.43
CA ILE A 90 5.71 -10.31 10.04
C ILE A 90 7.12 -10.08 9.48
N GLY A 91 7.90 -11.14 9.25
CA GLY A 91 9.24 -11.00 8.66
C GLY A 91 9.23 -10.44 7.24
N ARG A 92 8.19 -10.76 6.44
CA ARG A 92 7.99 -10.14 5.12
C ARG A 92 7.51 -8.70 5.26
N CYS A 93 6.56 -8.44 6.16
CA CYS A 93 6.08 -7.08 6.42
C CYS A 93 7.23 -6.13 6.75
N GLU A 94 8.22 -6.56 7.54
CA GLU A 94 9.38 -5.72 7.84
C GLU A 94 10.17 -5.30 6.59
N ARG A 95 10.36 -6.22 5.64
CA ARG A 95 11.03 -5.96 4.35
C ARG A 95 10.20 -5.04 3.47
N LEU A 96 8.90 -5.33 3.33
CA LEU A 96 7.96 -4.51 2.55
C LEU A 96 7.83 -3.10 3.13
N PHE A 97 7.97 -2.94 4.45
CA PHE A 97 7.93 -1.64 5.11
C PHE A 97 9.12 -0.76 4.68
N GLY A 98 10.27 -1.34 4.36
CA GLY A 98 11.39 -0.58 3.78
C GLY A 98 11.01 0.10 2.46
N ILE A 99 10.24 -0.58 1.60
CA ILE A 99 9.75 -0.01 0.33
C ILE A 99 8.76 1.13 0.59
N LEU A 100 7.92 1.01 1.61
CA LEU A 100 7.02 2.10 2.03
C LEU A 100 7.81 3.31 2.52
N GLU A 101 8.87 3.10 3.31
CA GLU A 101 9.76 4.16 3.82
C GLU A 101 10.45 4.90 2.65
N GLU A 102 10.98 4.18 1.67
CA GLU A 102 11.59 4.72 0.44
C GLU A 102 10.61 5.62 -0.33
N ASN A 103 9.33 5.22 -0.39
CA ASN A 103 8.30 5.91 -1.17
C ASN A 103 7.50 6.96 -0.39
N MET A 104 7.84 7.23 0.88
CA MET A 104 7.16 8.19 1.74
C MET A 104 6.93 9.55 1.06
N PHE A 105 7.95 10.06 0.35
CA PHE A 105 7.86 11.35 -0.34
C PHE A 105 6.81 11.35 -1.45
N GLN A 106 6.65 10.24 -2.17
CA GLN A 106 5.65 10.12 -3.23
C GLN A 106 4.22 10.20 -2.68
N PHE A 107 3.97 9.57 -1.53
CA PHE A 107 2.65 9.61 -0.88
C PHE A 107 2.32 11.00 -0.31
N LYS A 108 3.33 11.77 0.09
CA LYS A 108 3.17 13.15 0.57
C LYS A 108 3.00 14.19 -0.53
N GLN A 109 3.22 13.83 -1.79
CA GLN A 109 3.02 14.75 -2.91
C GLN A 109 1.55 14.82 -3.32
N SER A 110 1.11 16.01 -3.73
CA SER A 110 -0.14 16.16 -4.47
C SER A 110 -0.03 15.38 -5.78
N PRO A 111 -1.05 14.59 -6.18
CA PRO A 111 -2.42 14.58 -5.65
C PRO A 111 -2.71 13.48 -4.61
N LEU A 112 -1.71 12.71 -4.17
CA LEU A 112 -1.89 11.48 -3.39
C LEU A 112 -2.04 11.71 -1.88
N VAL A 113 -1.62 12.88 -1.37
CA VAL A 113 -1.54 13.17 0.07
C VAL A 113 -2.87 12.95 0.81
N GLU A 114 -3.98 13.47 0.29
CA GLU A 114 -5.30 13.33 0.93
C GLU A 114 -5.82 11.89 0.90
N SER A 115 -5.49 11.15 -0.16
CA SER A 115 -5.96 9.77 -0.38
C SER A 115 -5.10 8.69 0.28
N SER A 116 -3.84 9.01 0.61
CA SER A 116 -2.87 8.03 1.12
C SER A 116 -2.75 8.03 2.65
N GLN A 117 -3.15 9.12 3.31
CA GLN A 117 -2.97 9.29 4.74
C GLN A 117 -3.72 8.24 5.57
N THR A 118 -5.04 8.12 5.37
CA THR A 118 -5.87 7.18 6.14
C THR A 118 -5.46 5.71 5.93
N PRO A 119 -5.26 5.22 4.69
CA PRO A 119 -4.84 3.84 4.48
C PRO A 119 -3.45 3.52 5.06
N ILE A 120 -2.48 4.45 4.96
CA ILE A 120 -1.13 4.24 5.55
C ILE A 120 -1.21 4.13 7.07
N LEU A 121 -1.99 4.98 7.72
CA LEU A 121 -2.17 4.93 9.17
C LEU A 121 -2.86 3.64 9.61
N ARG A 122 -3.89 3.19 8.88
CA ARG A 122 -4.57 1.92 9.15
C ARG A 122 -3.60 0.74 9.05
N MET A 123 -2.85 0.67 7.96
CA MET A 123 -1.83 -0.35 7.76
C MET A 123 -0.76 -0.36 8.87
N CYS A 124 -0.27 0.81 9.30
CA CYS A 124 0.67 0.89 10.41
C CYS A 124 0.03 0.43 11.74
N ASN A 125 -1.25 0.72 11.96
CA ASN A 125 -1.98 0.30 13.16
C ASN A 125 -2.11 -1.23 13.18
N ASP A 126 -2.48 -1.82 12.06
CA ASP A 126 -2.65 -3.27 11.93
C ASP A 126 -1.32 -4.01 12.11
N LEU A 127 -0.21 -3.46 11.60
CA LEU A 127 1.13 -3.97 11.86
C LEU A 127 1.49 -3.91 13.34
N LEU A 128 1.24 -2.78 14.01
CA LEU A 128 1.52 -2.62 15.43
C LEU A 128 0.67 -3.54 16.30
N LYS A 129 -0.61 -3.75 15.97
CA LYS A 129 -1.47 -4.75 16.63
C LYS A 129 -0.86 -6.15 16.54
N ARG A 130 -0.40 -6.53 15.36
CA ARG A 130 0.23 -7.84 15.15
C ARG A 130 1.58 -7.95 15.90
N LEU A 131 2.33 -6.85 16.00
CA LEU A 131 3.58 -6.77 16.76
C LEU A 131 3.39 -6.66 18.27
N SER A 132 2.23 -6.22 18.76
CA SER A 132 1.96 -6.07 20.19
C SER A 132 2.15 -7.39 20.96
N ARG A 133 1.93 -8.52 20.27
CA ARG A 133 2.09 -9.90 20.75
C ARG A 133 3.46 -10.51 20.42
N SER A 134 4.36 -9.76 19.79
CA SER A 134 5.68 -10.20 19.33
C SER A 134 6.81 -9.57 20.17
N ALA A 135 7.97 -10.21 20.19
CA ALA A 135 9.21 -9.71 20.81
C ALA A 135 10.00 -8.76 19.88
N GLU A 136 9.56 -8.56 18.63
CA GLU A 136 10.20 -7.73 17.60
C GLU A 136 10.08 -6.22 17.88
N THR A 137 10.85 -5.75 18.85
CA THR A 137 10.84 -4.34 19.31
C THR A 137 11.47 -3.36 18.32
N SER A 138 12.41 -3.83 17.48
CA SER A 138 13.08 -3.03 16.45
C SER A 138 12.11 -2.56 15.36
N PHE A 139 11.29 -3.47 14.83
CA PHE A 139 10.35 -3.16 13.76
C PHE A 139 9.22 -2.22 14.24
N CYS A 140 8.72 -2.42 15.46
CA CYS A 140 7.79 -1.48 16.09
C CYS A 140 8.36 -0.06 16.17
N GLY A 141 9.64 0.08 16.54
CA GLY A 141 10.33 1.37 16.60
C GLY A 141 10.41 2.06 15.22
N ARG A 142 10.69 1.29 14.17
CA ARG A 142 10.69 1.79 12.78
C ARG A 142 9.33 2.31 12.35
N ILE A 143 8.25 1.58 12.66
CA ILE A 143 6.88 2.03 12.33
C ILE A 143 6.55 3.33 13.05
N LEU A 144 6.86 3.44 14.35
CA LEU A 144 6.63 4.66 15.12
C LEU A 144 7.46 5.83 14.59
N PHE A 145 8.72 5.59 14.19
CA PHE A 145 9.57 6.60 13.59
C PHE A 145 9.00 7.09 12.25
N PHE A 146 8.59 6.17 11.38
CA PHE A 146 7.92 6.50 10.12
C PHE A 146 6.66 7.35 10.36
N LEU A 147 5.80 6.96 11.29
CA LEU A 147 4.58 7.69 11.62
C LEU A 147 4.85 9.10 12.14
N SER A 148 5.89 9.30 12.96
CA SER A 148 6.26 10.63 13.47
C SER A 148 6.71 11.58 12.36
N ARG A 149 7.25 11.02 11.26
CA ARG A 149 7.60 11.78 10.07
C ARG A 149 6.43 11.93 9.12
N TYR A 150 5.53 10.95 9.06
CA TYR A 150 4.45 10.89 8.09
C TYR A 150 3.24 11.73 8.48
N ALA A 151 2.78 11.63 9.73
CA ALA A 151 1.57 12.27 10.24
C ALA A 151 1.85 13.62 10.93
N ASP A 152 0.83 14.49 10.98
CA ASP A 152 0.88 15.69 11.82
C ASP A 152 0.93 15.31 13.31
N PHE A 153 1.61 16.15 14.10
CA PHE A 153 1.96 15.88 15.51
C PHE A 153 0.78 15.40 16.37
N TYR A 154 -0.41 15.97 16.19
CA TYR A 154 -1.61 15.59 16.95
C TYR A 154 -2.11 14.18 16.62
N MET A 155 -2.05 13.80 15.35
CA MET A 155 -2.48 12.49 14.88
C MET A 155 -1.50 11.41 15.33
N PHE A 156 -0.20 11.72 15.34
CA PHE A 156 0.83 10.86 15.90
C PHE A 156 0.61 10.58 17.40
N LYS A 157 0.25 11.62 18.19
CA LYS A 157 0.00 11.45 19.62
C LYS A 157 -1.19 10.53 19.92
N CYS A 158 -2.34 10.74 19.25
CA CYS A 158 -3.50 9.86 19.41
C CYS A 158 -3.15 8.41 19.06
N PHE A 159 -2.33 8.22 18.04
CA PHE A 159 -1.93 6.90 17.57
C PHE A 159 -1.01 6.16 18.56
N VAL A 160 -0.03 6.85 19.14
CA VAL A 160 0.84 6.28 20.20
C VAL A 160 0.04 5.93 21.45
N ASP A 161 -0.93 6.77 21.82
CA ASP A 161 -1.79 6.55 22.98
C ASP A 161 -2.68 5.29 22.78
N ILE A 162 -3.20 5.05 21.57
CA ILE A 162 -3.93 3.82 21.21
C ILE A 162 -3.03 2.58 21.30
N TYR A 163 -1.83 2.64 20.72
CA TYR A 163 -0.90 1.50 20.74
C TYR A 163 -0.49 1.12 22.17
N ARG A 164 -0.20 2.11 23.02
CA ARG A 164 0.11 1.87 24.44
C ARG A 164 -1.05 1.22 25.18
N TRP A 165 -2.28 1.65 24.89
CA TRP A 165 -3.47 1.04 25.47
C TRP A 165 -3.62 -0.43 25.06
N GLU A 166 -3.44 -0.77 23.78
CA GLU A 166 -3.50 -2.16 23.30
C GLU A 166 -2.41 -3.06 23.90
N LYS A 167 -1.17 -2.56 24.01
CA LYS A 167 -0.05 -3.27 24.68
C LYS A 167 -0.35 -3.56 26.16
N SER A 168 -1.05 -2.65 26.83
CA SER A 168 -1.47 -2.81 28.23
C SER A 168 -2.49 -3.94 28.38
N GLN A 169 -3.42 -4.08 27.42
CA GLN A 169 -4.42 -5.16 27.42
C GLN A 169 -3.83 -6.53 27.08
N ALA A 170 -2.77 -6.59 26.27
CA ALA A 170 -2.12 -7.84 25.86
C ALA A 170 -1.14 -8.45 26.89
N SER A 171 -0.88 -7.73 27.99
CA SER A 171 0.03 -8.16 29.08
C SER A 171 -0.71 -8.78 30.28
N ILE A 172 -1.99 -9.08 30.12
CA ILE A 172 -2.87 -9.79 31.08
C ILE A 172 -3.25 -11.13 30.45
#